data_AF-A0A2G8TAA3-F1
#
_entry.id   AF-A0A2G8TAA3-F1
#
_cell.length_a   1.000
_cell.length_b   1.000
_cell.length_c   1.000
_cell.angle_alpha   90.00
_cell.angle_beta   90.00
_cell.angle_gamma   90.00
#
_symmetry.space_group_name_H-M   'P 1'
#
loop_
_entity.id
_entity.type
_entity.pdbx_description
1 polymer ?
#
loop_
_entity_poly.entity_id
_entity_poly.type
_entity_poly.pdbx_seq_one_letter_code
_entity_poly.pdbx_strand_id
1 'polypeptide(L)'
;MMVLGPLKSQINAFATQLHTQLPGAITVDHAATVAINGTPTPVLRSGRTAGIWGLSAHAPAADVAGLRWRYLLGMLGSLVVLGAVIDQCMRRLVTQPLTVAREAATLMASGDLSAQMHVARRDEIGQLMQAMNGVSQGLADLVGKVRNGSDSITIATREIASGNADLATRTETQAASLEEIAANVETIVAAGRANAERSAHVTTLSTSASDEAAAGGKAVSEVVGKMTAIREASSKIADMIGTIEAIAFQTNLLALNAAVEAARAGEHGRGFAVVASEVRALAQRSATAARDIGAVIGVSVAEVDGGSKLADQAGAAMTNLLTSISSVAGVMAEMSGDSRSQSLVIDELNQSIGNLDDMTQQNAALVEEAAAAAENVHRRADELSSVVQVFKLSR
;
A
#
# COMPACT_ATOMS: atom_id res chain seq x y z
N MET A 1 -4.30 46.37 84.93
CA MET A 1 -4.14 47.07 86.22
C MET A 1 -3.17 48.23 86.04
N MET A 2 -3.67 49.30 85.44
CA MET A 2 -3.09 50.64 85.32
C MET A 2 -4.26 51.48 84.77
N VAL A 3 -4.41 52.74 85.14
CA VAL A 3 -5.58 53.63 84.85
C VAL A 3 -6.74 53.57 85.88
N LEU A 4 -6.45 53.68 87.18
CA LEU A 4 -7.44 54.11 88.20
C LEU A 4 -6.88 55.09 89.26
N GLY A 5 -5.61 55.53 89.10
CA GLY A 5 -4.97 56.52 89.98
C GLY A 5 -5.54 57.96 89.93
N PRO A 6 -5.90 58.53 88.76
CA PRO A 6 -6.20 59.96 88.68
C PRO A 6 -7.63 60.34 89.12
N LEU A 7 -8.57 59.41 89.23
CA LEU A 7 -9.97 59.72 89.64
C LEU A 7 -10.11 59.89 91.16
N LYS A 8 -9.30 59.18 91.95
CA LYS A 8 -9.34 59.20 93.42
C LYS A 8 -8.75 60.49 94.00
N SER A 9 -7.83 61.11 93.26
CA SER A 9 -7.19 62.39 93.60
C SER A 9 -8.15 63.58 93.40
N GLN A 10 -8.97 63.58 92.34
CA GLN A 10 -9.90 64.68 92.07
C GLN A 10 -11.10 64.72 93.04
N ILE A 11 -11.54 63.56 93.54
CA ILE A 11 -12.64 63.48 94.53
C ILE A 11 -12.19 64.00 95.91
N ASN A 12 -10.96 63.69 96.33
CA ASN A 12 -10.41 64.23 97.58
C ASN A 12 -10.12 65.74 97.49
N ALA A 13 -9.73 66.26 96.32
CA ALA A 13 -9.54 67.70 96.13
C ALA A 13 -10.87 68.48 96.20
N PHE A 14 -11.96 67.92 95.66
CA PHE A 14 -13.29 68.53 95.72
C PHE A 14 -13.91 68.50 97.13
N ALA A 15 -13.71 67.39 97.87
CA ALA A 15 -14.16 67.28 99.26
C ALA A 15 -13.41 68.24 100.21
N THR A 16 -12.14 68.52 99.93
CA THR A 16 -11.34 69.46 100.73
C THR A 16 -11.72 70.91 100.42
N GLN A 17 -12.05 71.24 99.17
CA GLN A 17 -12.44 72.59 98.75
C GLN A 17 -13.83 73.02 99.26
N LEU A 18 -14.73 72.05 99.49
CA LEU A 18 -16.04 72.29 100.12
C LEU A 18 -15.97 72.52 101.64
N HIS A 19 -14.89 72.07 102.29
CA HIS A 19 -14.71 72.26 103.73
C HIS A 19 -14.13 73.64 104.11
N THR A 20 -13.56 74.37 103.13
CA THR A 20 -12.87 75.65 103.32
C THR A 20 -13.69 76.92 103.02
N GLN A 21 -14.95 76.83 102.58
CA GLN A 21 -15.73 78.01 102.15
C GLN A 21 -16.92 78.45 103.04
N LEU A 22 -17.16 77.85 104.21
CA LEU A 22 -18.22 78.33 105.13
C LEU A 22 -17.77 78.26 106.60
N PRO A 23 -17.16 79.32 107.16
CA PRO A 23 -16.91 79.42 108.58
C PRO A 23 -18.17 79.89 109.33
N GLY A 24 -18.66 79.05 110.25
CA GLY A 24 -19.44 79.39 111.45
C GLY A 24 -20.74 80.21 111.30
N ALA A 25 -21.90 79.53 111.33
CA ALA A 25 -23.15 80.06 111.93
C ALA A 25 -24.33 79.04 111.88
N ILE A 26 -24.24 77.85 112.49
CA ILE A 26 -25.45 77.08 112.85
C ILE A 26 -25.20 76.27 114.14
N THR A 27 -25.78 76.73 115.25
CA THR A 27 -26.01 75.94 116.47
C THR A 27 -27.39 75.32 116.39
N VAL A 28 -27.52 73.99 116.48
CA VAL A 28 -28.80 73.33 116.79
C VAL A 28 -28.57 72.13 117.72
N ASP A 29 -29.31 72.18 118.81
CA ASP A 29 -29.40 71.33 119.99
C ASP A 29 -30.22 70.04 119.72
N HIS A 30 -30.18 69.10 120.67
CA HIS A 30 -30.59 67.69 120.70
C HIS A 30 -31.64 67.09 119.71
N ALA A 31 -31.38 65.80 119.44
CA ALA A 31 -32.13 64.83 118.64
C ALA A 31 -33.63 64.71 118.94
N ALA A 32 -34.45 64.62 117.88
CA ALA A 32 -35.81 64.11 117.95
C ALA A 32 -35.92 62.76 117.23
N THR A 33 -36.28 61.71 117.96
CA THR A 33 -36.60 60.38 117.44
C THR A 33 -38.11 60.21 117.36
N VAL A 34 -38.64 59.75 116.23
CA VAL A 34 -40.04 59.28 116.12
C VAL A 34 -39.99 57.76 115.97
N ALA A 35 -40.66 57.03 116.86
CA ALA A 35 -40.77 55.59 116.77
C ALA A 35 -41.87 55.20 115.77
N ILE A 36 -41.52 54.50 114.70
CA ILE A 36 -42.46 53.79 113.84
C ILE A 36 -42.23 52.30 114.10
N ASN A 37 -43.23 51.61 114.66
CA ASN A 37 -43.15 50.18 115.02
C ASN A 37 -41.96 49.80 115.92
N GLY A 38 -41.63 50.64 116.92
CA GLY A 38 -40.70 50.28 118.00
C GLY A 38 -39.20 50.36 117.66
N THR A 39 -38.81 50.82 116.48
CA THR A 39 -37.40 51.11 116.15
C THR A 39 -37.18 52.62 116.01
N PRO A 40 -36.23 53.24 116.75
CA PRO A 40 -36.00 54.69 116.68
C PRO A 40 -35.19 55.05 115.43
N THR A 41 -35.81 55.80 114.51
CA THR A 41 -35.16 56.37 113.33
C THR A 41 -34.94 57.88 113.50
N PRO A 42 -33.71 58.39 113.29
CA PRO A 42 -33.42 59.82 113.39
C PRO A 42 -33.85 60.57 112.12
N VAL A 43 -34.53 61.71 112.28
CA VAL A 43 -34.91 62.60 111.18
C VAL A 43 -34.12 63.91 111.32
N LEU A 44 -33.32 64.25 110.32
CA LEU A 44 -32.62 65.55 110.25
C LEU A 44 -33.48 66.54 109.46
N ARG A 45 -33.69 67.74 110.03
CA ARG A 45 -34.42 68.84 109.39
C ARG A 45 -33.41 69.82 108.77
N SER A 46 -33.57 70.18 107.50
CA SER A 46 -32.78 71.23 106.83
C SER A 46 -33.66 72.42 106.43
N GLY A 47 -33.17 73.63 106.73
CA GLY A 47 -33.80 74.92 106.46
C GLY A 47 -33.71 75.38 104.99
N ARG A 48 -34.28 76.56 104.74
CA ARG A 48 -34.94 76.98 103.49
C ARG A 48 -34.11 77.97 102.65
N THR A 49 -33.91 77.67 101.36
CA THR A 49 -33.92 78.64 100.23
C THR A 49 -34.23 77.90 98.92
N ALA A 50 -35.28 78.33 98.22
CA ALA A 50 -35.74 77.88 96.88
C ALA A 50 -36.38 76.47 96.73
N GLY A 51 -37.55 76.27 97.33
CA GLY A 51 -38.72 75.71 96.62
C GLY A 51 -38.83 74.22 96.23
N ILE A 52 -37.90 73.32 96.56
CA ILE A 52 -38.04 71.88 96.24
C ILE A 52 -37.74 70.99 97.45
N TRP A 53 -38.67 70.10 97.82
CA TRP A 53 -38.48 69.08 98.86
C TRP A 53 -38.01 67.77 98.21
N GLY A 54 -36.83 67.27 98.59
CA GLY A 54 -36.33 65.95 98.21
C GLY A 54 -36.33 65.00 99.40
N LEU A 55 -37.11 63.93 99.33
CA LEU A 55 -37.07 62.81 100.28
C LEU A 55 -36.00 61.81 99.80
N SER A 56 -35.01 61.46 100.64
CA SER A 56 -34.14 60.32 100.35
C SER A 56 -34.08 59.39 101.56
N ALA A 57 -34.43 58.13 101.35
CA ALA A 57 -34.38 57.06 102.33
C ALA A 57 -33.24 56.10 101.95
N HIS A 58 -32.34 55.77 102.89
CA HIS A 58 -31.30 54.77 102.70
C HIS A 58 -31.81 53.39 103.18
N ALA A 59 -31.69 52.37 102.31
CA ALA A 59 -32.05 50.99 102.59
C ALA A 59 -30.86 50.15 103.14
N PRO A 60 -31.10 49.11 103.96
CA PRO A 60 -30.05 48.33 104.65
C PRO A 60 -29.28 47.36 103.72
N ALA A 61 -27.96 47.27 103.92
CA ALA A 61 -26.99 46.70 102.96
C ALA A 61 -26.76 45.17 103.01
N ALA A 62 -27.57 44.38 103.72
CA ALA A 62 -27.27 42.95 103.94
C ALA A 62 -27.81 41.98 102.86
N ASP A 63 -28.85 42.33 102.11
CA ASP A 63 -29.47 41.43 101.10
C ASP A 63 -29.02 41.66 99.65
N VAL A 64 -28.34 42.78 99.37
CA VAL A 64 -27.90 43.13 98.01
C VAL A 64 -26.69 42.33 97.52
N ALA A 65 -25.92 41.70 98.42
CA ALA A 65 -24.73 40.93 98.04
C ALA A 65 -25.09 39.57 97.39
N GLY A 66 -26.08 38.85 97.93
CA GLY A 66 -26.52 37.56 97.40
C GLY A 66 -27.28 37.68 96.06
N LEU A 67 -28.07 38.75 95.91
CA LEU A 67 -28.80 39.03 94.66
C LEU A 67 -27.84 39.43 93.53
N ARG A 68 -26.80 40.24 93.83
CA ARG A 68 -25.75 40.62 92.88
C ARG A 68 -24.96 39.42 92.35
N TRP A 69 -24.62 38.46 93.21
CA TRP A 69 -23.90 37.24 92.79
C TRP A 69 -24.76 36.33 91.91
N ARG A 70 -26.08 36.22 92.18
CA ARG A 70 -27.02 35.48 91.31
C ARG A 70 -27.21 36.12 89.92
N TYR A 71 -27.32 37.45 89.84
CA TYR A 71 -27.39 38.13 88.53
C TYR A 71 -26.08 38.04 87.75
N LEU A 72 -24.93 38.14 88.42
CA LEU A 72 -23.62 38.00 87.76
C LEU A 72 -23.37 36.57 87.28
N LEU A 73 -23.73 35.55 88.07
CA LEU A 73 -23.65 34.14 87.63
C LEU A 73 -24.65 33.83 86.52
N GLY A 74 -25.86 34.41 86.55
CA GLY A 74 -26.85 34.26 85.48
C GLY A 74 -26.44 34.95 84.18
N MET A 75 -25.82 36.13 84.26
CA MET A 75 -25.24 36.85 83.12
C MET A 75 -24.03 36.10 82.55
N LEU A 76 -23.17 35.55 83.41
CA LEU A 76 -22.04 34.72 82.96
C LEU A 76 -22.55 33.45 82.29
N GLY A 77 -23.56 32.79 82.86
CA GLY A 77 -24.20 31.60 82.30
C GLY A 77 -24.88 31.87 80.95
N SER A 78 -25.61 32.98 80.81
CA SER A 78 -26.21 33.35 79.53
C SER A 78 -25.16 33.67 78.47
N LEU A 79 -24.04 34.30 78.84
CA LEU A 79 -22.91 34.56 77.93
C LEU A 79 -22.25 33.28 77.44
N VAL A 80 -22.06 32.29 78.33
CA VAL A 80 -21.52 30.97 77.98
C VAL A 80 -22.48 30.20 77.05
N VAL A 81 -23.78 30.24 77.33
CA VAL A 81 -24.79 29.63 76.45
C VAL A 81 -24.83 30.32 75.09
N LEU A 82 -24.77 31.65 75.03
CA LEU A 82 -24.70 32.40 73.78
C LEU A 82 -23.44 32.06 72.98
N GLY A 83 -22.29 31.96 73.66
CA GLY A 83 -21.04 31.51 73.07
C GLY A 83 -21.12 30.09 72.50
N ALA A 84 -21.72 29.16 73.24
CA ALA A 84 -21.92 27.78 72.80
C ALA A 84 -22.90 27.67 71.62
N VAL A 85 -23.97 28.48 71.61
CA VAL A 85 -24.93 28.56 70.49
C VAL A 85 -24.25 29.14 69.26
N ILE A 86 -23.47 30.22 69.39
CA ILE A 86 -22.71 30.82 68.28
C ILE A 86 -21.69 29.82 67.75
N ASP A 87 -20.90 29.16 68.61
CA ASP A 87 -19.92 28.15 68.20
C ASP A 87 -20.60 26.98 67.46
N GLN A 88 -21.72 26.48 67.98
CA GLN A 88 -22.49 25.42 67.33
C GLN A 88 -23.08 25.87 65.98
N CYS A 89 -23.52 27.12 65.89
CA CYS A 89 -24.04 27.71 64.65
C CYS A 89 -22.92 27.88 63.62
N MET A 90 -21.74 28.37 64.02
CA MET A 90 -20.55 28.51 63.17
C MET A 90 -20.00 27.16 62.72
N ARG A 91 -20.04 26.14 63.59
CA ARG A 91 -19.69 24.75 63.23
C ARG A 91 -20.62 24.21 62.16
N ARG A 92 -21.94 24.33 62.33
CA ARG A 92 -22.92 23.79 61.36
C ARG A 92 -23.02 24.60 60.08
N LEU A 93 -22.96 25.93 60.15
CA LEU A 93 -23.15 26.80 58.99
C LEU A 93 -21.89 27.00 58.18
N VAL A 94 -20.69 26.97 58.78
CA VAL A 94 -19.43 27.32 58.09
C VAL A 94 -18.43 26.17 58.15
N THR A 95 -18.10 25.69 59.35
CA THR A 95 -16.95 24.80 59.56
C THR A 95 -17.17 23.40 58.96
N GLN A 96 -18.35 22.80 59.17
CA GLN A 96 -18.68 21.46 58.68
C GLN A 96 -18.79 21.42 57.13
N PRO A 97 -19.48 22.35 56.44
CA PRO A 97 -19.47 22.42 54.98
C PRO A 97 -18.08 22.67 54.38
N LEU A 98 -17.29 23.54 55.00
CA LEU A 98 -15.90 23.78 54.55
C LEU A 98 -15.01 22.54 54.74
N THR A 99 -15.31 21.71 55.74
CA THR A 99 -14.61 20.43 55.93
C THR A 99 -14.95 19.47 54.79
N VAL A 100 -16.22 19.39 54.38
CA VAL A 100 -16.65 18.59 53.21
C VAL A 100 -16.01 19.11 51.92
N ALA A 101 -15.99 20.43 51.72
CA ALA A 101 -15.33 21.03 50.56
C ALA A 101 -13.82 20.75 50.56
N ARG A 102 -13.15 20.85 51.71
CA ARG A 102 -11.74 20.49 51.87
C ARG A 102 -11.50 19.01 51.56
N GLU A 103 -12.33 18.11 52.07
CA GLU A 103 -12.22 16.66 51.80
C GLU A 103 -12.40 16.37 50.31
N ALA A 104 -13.40 16.97 49.66
CA ALA A 104 -13.60 16.85 48.21
C ALA A 104 -12.43 17.42 47.40
N ALA A 105 -11.86 18.57 47.80
CA ALA A 105 -10.64 19.10 47.19
C ALA A 105 -9.46 18.15 47.33
N THR A 106 -9.33 17.50 48.49
CA THR A 106 -8.26 16.53 48.78
C THR A 106 -8.43 15.28 47.92
N LEU A 107 -9.67 14.80 47.75
CA LEU A 107 -10.01 13.71 46.85
C LEU A 107 -9.68 14.06 45.39
N MET A 108 -10.13 15.23 44.90
CA MET A 108 -9.78 15.72 43.56
C MET A 108 -8.27 15.82 43.35
N ALA A 109 -7.53 16.37 44.31
CA ALA A 109 -6.08 16.50 44.24
C ALA A 109 -5.36 15.13 44.22
N SER A 110 -5.97 14.11 44.85
CA SER A 110 -5.48 12.73 44.80
C SER A 110 -5.86 11.97 43.51
N GLY A 111 -6.59 12.62 42.60
CA GLY A 111 -7.05 12.04 41.34
C GLY A 111 -8.44 11.41 41.41
N ASP A 112 -9.13 11.43 42.56
CA ASP A 112 -10.50 10.90 42.65
C ASP A 112 -11.52 11.95 42.19
N LEU A 113 -11.92 11.86 40.92
CA LEU A 113 -12.92 12.71 40.29
C LEU A 113 -14.34 12.10 40.37
N SER A 114 -14.49 10.94 41.03
CA SER A 114 -15.79 10.25 41.13
C SER A 114 -16.69 10.84 42.22
N ALA A 115 -16.10 11.53 43.19
CA ALA A 115 -16.80 12.11 44.32
C ALA A 115 -17.55 13.39 43.91
N GLN A 116 -18.87 13.41 44.12
CA GLN A 116 -19.70 14.60 43.98
C GLN A 116 -20.16 15.10 45.35
N MET A 117 -20.02 16.39 45.59
CA MET A 117 -20.56 17.01 46.80
C MET A 117 -22.05 17.29 46.64
N HIS A 118 -22.85 16.92 47.64
CA HIS A 118 -24.26 17.30 47.68
C HIS A 118 -24.42 18.78 48.07
N VAL A 119 -24.96 19.60 47.17
CA VAL A 119 -25.15 21.05 47.38
C VAL A 119 -26.63 21.35 47.60
N ALA A 120 -27.04 21.51 48.86
CA ALA A 120 -28.41 21.92 49.23
C ALA A 120 -28.54 23.43 49.57
N ARG A 121 -27.41 24.15 49.58
CA ARG A 121 -27.30 25.54 50.06
C ARG A 121 -27.11 26.52 48.91
N ARG A 122 -27.58 27.76 49.08
CA ARG A 122 -27.54 28.83 48.06
C ARG A 122 -26.64 30.02 48.45
N ASP A 123 -25.89 29.89 49.53
CA ASP A 123 -24.90 30.88 49.99
C ASP A 123 -23.57 30.73 49.23
N GLU A 124 -22.59 31.58 49.55
CA GLU A 124 -21.26 31.62 48.92
C GLU A 124 -20.53 30.27 49.04
N ILE A 125 -20.76 29.53 50.13
CA ILE A 125 -20.19 28.18 50.33
C ILE A 125 -20.86 27.18 49.37
N GLY A 126 -22.19 27.25 49.21
CA GLY A 126 -22.91 26.47 48.21
C GLY A 126 -22.42 26.73 46.78
N GLN A 127 -22.18 27.99 46.42
CA GLN A 127 -21.62 28.36 45.10
C GLN A 127 -20.19 27.82 44.91
N LEU A 128 -19.34 27.87 45.94
CA LEU A 128 -18.00 27.29 45.91
C LEU A 128 -18.05 25.77 45.70
N MET A 129 -18.88 25.06 46.47
CA MET A 129 -19.06 23.60 46.32
C MET A 129 -19.57 23.24 44.91
N GLN A 130 -20.48 24.04 44.36
CA GLN A 130 -20.98 23.83 43.00
C GLN A 130 -19.91 24.09 41.93
N ALA A 131 -19.11 25.15 42.08
CA ALA A 131 -17.98 25.43 41.19
C ALA A 131 -16.94 24.29 41.22
N MET A 132 -16.63 23.77 42.41
CA MET A 132 -15.74 22.61 42.57
C MET A 132 -16.29 21.34 41.90
N ASN A 133 -17.58 21.05 42.05
CA ASN A 133 -18.23 19.95 41.31
C ASN A 133 -18.07 20.15 39.80
N GLY A 134 -18.27 21.38 39.30
CA GLY A 134 -18.07 21.72 37.89
C GLY A 134 -16.63 21.48 37.41
N VAL A 135 -15.63 21.83 38.23
CA VAL A 135 -14.21 21.54 37.92
C VAL A 135 -13.94 20.04 37.91
N SER A 136 -14.43 19.30 38.91
CA SER A 136 -14.29 17.83 38.96
C SER A 136 -14.89 17.18 37.71
N GLN A 137 -16.09 17.59 37.33
CA GLN A 137 -16.82 17.05 36.18
C GLN A 137 -16.15 17.42 34.84
N GLY A 138 -15.62 18.63 34.71
CA GLY A 138 -14.85 19.05 33.54
C GLY A 138 -13.53 18.29 33.40
N LEU A 139 -12.81 18.07 34.50
CA LEU A 139 -11.61 17.24 34.51
C LEU A 139 -11.93 15.77 34.20
N ALA A 140 -13.04 15.25 34.73
CA ALA A 140 -13.48 13.88 34.47
C ALA A 140 -13.82 13.66 32.99
N ASP A 141 -14.50 14.61 32.36
CA ASP A 141 -14.80 14.58 30.91
C ASP A 141 -13.53 14.66 30.05
N LEU A 142 -12.59 15.55 30.40
CA LEU A 142 -11.29 15.66 29.71
C LEU A 142 -10.49 14.37 29.82
N VAL A 143 -10.37 13.79 31.03
CA VAL A 143 -9.67 12.53 31.25
C VAL A 143 -10.36 11.38 30.52
N GLY A 144 -11.69 11.32 30.53
CA GLY A 144 -12.47 10.34 29.77
C GLY A 144 -12.21 10.42 28.27
N LYS A 145 -12.17 11.63 27.70
CA LYS A 145 -11.81 11.86 26.28
C LYS A 145 -10.38 11.43 25.97
N VAL A 146 -9.42 11.73 26.84
CA VAL A 146 -8.02 11.32 26.66
C VAL A 146 -7.87 9.80 26.70
N ARG A 147 -8.55 9.13 27.64
CA ARG A 147 -8.54 7.66 27.75
C ARG A 147 -9.13 6.99 26.51
N ASN A 148 -10.32 7.44 26.08
CA ASN A 148 -10.96 6.92 24.87
C ASN A 148 -10.13 7.19 23.60
N GLY A 149 -9.49 8.37 23.51
CA GLY A 149 -8.59 8.71 22.42
C GLY A 149 -7.35 7.82 22.40
N SER A 150 -6.75 7.55 23.56
CA SER A 150 -5.58 6.67 23.70
C SER A 150 -5.91 5.23 23.30
N ASP A 151 -7.05 4.70 23.78
CA ASP A 151 -7.53 3.36 23.39
C ASP A 151 -7.76 3.27 21.87
N SER A 152 -8.33 4.32 21.26
CA SER A 152 -8.53 4.39 19.80
C SER A 152 -7.20 4.41 19.04
N ILE A 153 -6.21 5.17 19.51
CA ILE A 153 -4.86 5.20 18.92
C ILE A 153 -4.20 3.81 19.02
N THR A 154 -4.31 3.13 20.17
CA THR A 154 -3.78 1.78 20.35
C THR A 154 -4.39 0.79 19.36
N ILE A 155 -5.70 0.85 19.12
CA ILE A 155 -6.36 -0.01 18.12
C ILE A 155 -5.86 0.32 16.71
N ALA A 156 -5.89 1.60 16.30
CA ALA A 156 -5.44 2.03 14.99
C ALA A 156 -3.97 1.66 14.71
N THR A 157 -3.12 1.75 15.73
CA THR A 157 -1.70 1.42 15.60
C THR A 157 -1.46 -0.07 15.44
N ARG A 158 -2.26 -0.93 16.08
CA ARG A 158 -2.23 -2.38 15.84
C ARG A 158 -2.70 -2.75 14.44
N GLU A 159 -3.71 -2.05 13.92
CA GLU A 159 -4.15 -2.23 12.53
C GLU A 159 -3.05 -1.83 11.54
N ILE A 160 -2.36 -0.71 11.78
CA ILE A 160 -1.19 -0.29 11.00
C ILE A 160 -0.09 -1.35 11.06
N ALA A 161 0.26 -1.85 12.25
CA ALA A 161 1.28 -2.88 12.40
C ALA A 161 0.94 -4.17 11.63
N SER A 162 -0.32 -4.61 11.70
CA SER A 162 -0.80 -5.76 10.94
C SER A 162 -0.78 -5.50 9.43
N GLY A 163 -1.17 -4.30 8.98
CA GLY A 163 -1.11 -3.91 7.57
C GLY A 163 0.33 -3.85 7.05
N ASN A 164 1.27 -3.37 7.87
CA ASN A 164 2.69 -3.37 7.53
C ASN A 164 3.26 -4.78 7.42
N ALA A 165 2.85 -5.71 8.29
CA ALA A 165 3.29 -7.11 8.20
C ALA A 165 2.79 -7.79 6.92
N ASP A 166 1.55 -7.51 6.49
CA ASP A 166 1.03 -7.96 5.19
C ASP A 166 1.82 -7.33 4.03
N LEU A 167 2.08 -6.02 4.10
CA LEU A 167 2.86 -5.32 3.08
C LEU A 167 4.30 -5.84 2.99
N ALA A 168 4.94 -6.18 4.12
CA ALA A 168 6.24 -6.83 4.18
C ALA A 168 6.23 -8.16 3.40
N THR A 169 5.29 -9.03 3.73
CA THR A 169 5.14 -10.36 3.10
C THR A 169 4.91 -10.24 1.59
N ARG A 170 4.09 -9.28 1.17
CA ARG A 170 3.84 -9.00 -0.25
C ARG A 170 5.07 -8.45 -0.95
N THR A 171 5.85 -7.61 -0.28
CA THR A 171 7.11 -7.05 -0.81
C THR A 171 8.16 -8.15 -0.98
N GLU A 172 8.29 -9.07 -0.03
CA GLU A 172 9.17 -10.25 -0.14
C GLU A 172 8.74 -11.18 -1.28
N THR A 173 7.44 -11.45 -1.41
CA THR A 173 6.90 -12.27 -2.52
C THR A 173 7.14 -11.61 -3.87
N GLN A 174 6.99 -10.28 -3.93
CA GLN A 174 7.26 -9.50 -5.13
C GLN A 174 8.74 -9.54 -5.51
N ALA A 175 9.66 -9.42 -4.54
CA ALA A 175 11.09 -9.56 -4.77
C ALA A 175 11.43 -10.95 -5.35
N ALA A 176 10.92 -12.02 -4.75
CA ALA A 176 11.13 -13.39 -5.27
C ALA A 176 10.57 -13.57 -6.69
N SER A 177 9.42 -12.96 -6.98
CA SER A 177 8.82 -12.98 -8.32
C SER A 177 9.68 -12.21 -9.33
N LEU A 178 10.27 -11.09 -8.93
CA LEU A 178 11.19 -10.31 -9.78
C LEU A 178 12.48 -11.08 -10.10
N GLU A 179 13.04 -11.81 -9.12
CA GLU A 179 14.19 -12.70 -9.36
C GLU A 179 13.86 -13.80 -10.38
N GLU A 180 12.69 -14.44 -10.26
CA GLU A 180 12.24 -15.46 -11.22
C GLU A 180 12.01 -14.86 -12.62
N ILE A 181 11.39 -13.68 -12.70
CA ILE A 181 11.19 -12.97 -13.97
C ILE A 181 12.54 -12.64 -14.61
N ALA A 182 13.51 -12.14 -13.85
CA ALA A 182 14.85 -11.83 -14.35
C ALA A 182 15.54 -13.08 -14.92
N ALA A 183 15.50 -14.21 -14.21
CA ALA A 183 16.06 -15.48 -14.68
C ALA A 183 15.36 -16.00 -15.97
N ASN A 184 14.05 -15.83 -16.05
CA ASN A 184 13.28 -16.18 -17.25
C ASN A 184 13.65 -15.27 -18.43
N VAL A 185 13.87 -13.98 -18.19
CA VAL A 185 14.32 -13.04 -19.22
C VAL A 185 15.70 -13.43 -19.74
N GLU A 186 16.67 -13.80 -18.89
CA GLU A 186 17.96 -14.31 -19.34
C GLU A 186 17.83 -15.55 -20.23
N THR A 187 16.90 -16.46 -19.88
CA THR A 187 16.59 -17.64 -20.69
C THR A 187 16.03 -17.27 -22.06
N ILE A 188 15.15 -16.26 -22.12
CA ILE A 188 14.59 -15.75 -23.38
C ILE A 188 15.69 -15.10 -24.24
N VAL A 189 16.60 -14.33 -23.64
CA VAL A 189 17.76 -13.75 -24.36
C VAL A 189 18.62 -14.85 -24.97
N ALA A 190 18.93 -15.89 -24.19
CA ALA A 190 19.72 -17.02 -24.67
C ALA A 190 19.01 -17.75 -25.82
N ALA A 191 17.70 -17.98 -25.71
CA ALA A 191 16.90 -18.58 -26.76
C ALA A 191 16.85 -17.73 -28.04
N GLY A 192 16.70 -16.41 -27.91
CA GLY A 192 16.70 -15.46 -29.03
C GLY A 192 18.04 -15.44 -29.78
N ARG A 193 19.17 -15.44 -29.05
CA ARG A 193 20.52 -15.55 -29.65
C ARG A 193 20.70 -16.87 -30.38
N ALA A 194 20.33 -17.98 -29.75
CA ALA A 194 20.40 -19.30 -30.38
C ALA A 194 19.52 -19.39 -31.62
N ASN A 195 18.35 -18.74 -31.63
CA ASN A 195 17.48 -18.69 -32.79
C ASN A 195 18.11 -17.90 -33.94
N ALA A 196 18.71 -16.73 -33.67
CA ALA A 196 19.42 -15.94 -34.66
C ALA A 196 20.61 -16.71 -35.28
N GLU A 197 21.40 -17.41 -34.46
CA GLU A 197 22.50 -18.26 -34.94
C GLU A 197 22.00 -19.42 -35.81
N ARG A 198 20.92 -20.10 -35.38
CA ARG A 198 20.30 -21.18 -36.15
C ARG A 198 19.76 -20.68 -37.48
N SER A 199 19.07 -19.55 -37.50
CA SER A 199 18.58 -18.94 -38.73
C SER A 199 19.72 -18.62 -39.69
N ALA A 200 20.82 -18.01 -39.20
CA ALA A 200 22.00 -17.74 -40.02
C ALA A 200 22.66 -19.02 -40.58
N HIS A 201 22.73 -20.08 -39.77
CA HIS A 201 23.22 -21.38 -40.21
C HIS A 201 22.33 -22.00 -41.30
N VAL A 202 21.00 -21.96 -41.12
CA VAL A 202 20.05 -22.45 -42.13
C VAL A 202 20.14 -21.62 -43.41
N THR A 203 20.29 -20.29 -43.34
CA THR A 203 20.51 -19.44 -44.52
C THR A 203 21.75 -19.90 -45.31
N THR A 204 22.85 -20.17 -44.61
CA THR A 204 24.09 -20.67 -45.25
C THR A 204 23.87 -22.02 -45.93
N LEU A 205 23.16 -22.94 -45.27
CA LEU A 205 22.82 -24.25 -45.82
C LEU A 205 21.89 -24.12 -47.05
N SER A 206 20.91 -23.22 -47.00
CA SER A 206 20.03 -22.91 -48.12
C SER A 206 20.81 -22.36 -49.31
N THR A 207 21.79 -21.47 -49.10
CA THR A 207 22.66 -21.00 -50.19
C THR A 207 23.43 -22.15 -50.83
N SER A 208 24.05 -23.03 -50.04
CA SER A 208 24.76 -24.20 -50.57
C SER A 208 23.83 -25.14 -51.36
N ALA A 209 22.63 -25.42 -50.84
CA ALA A 209 21.65 -26.25 -51.53
C ALA A 209 21.12 -25.59 -52.82
N SER A 210 21.02 -24.25 -52.84
CA SER A 210 20.67 -23.48 -54.04
C SER A 210 21.75 -23.63 -55.12
N ASP A 211 23.02 -23.57 -54.75
CA ASP A 211 24.16 -23.74 -55.67
C ASP A 211 24.18 -25.16 -56.26
N GLU A 212 23.95 -26.18 -55.43
CA GLU A 212 23.85 -27.58 -55.87
C GLU A 212 22.66 -27.80 -56.82
N ALA A 213 21.49 -27.24 -56.49
CA ALA A 213 20.31 -27.33 -57.36
C ALA A 213 20.53 -26.61 -58.70
N ALA A 214 21.21 -25.46 -58.70
CA ALA A 214 21.57 -24.74 -59.92
C ALA A 214 22.55 -25.56 -60.79
N ALA A 215 23.55 -26.20 -60.17
CA ALA A 215 24.46 -27.10 -60.87
C ALA A 215 23.73 -28.32 -61.46
N GLY A 216 22.79 -28.90 -60.71
CA GLY A 216 21.91 -29.99 -61.17
C GLY A 216 21.04 -29.56 -62.38
N GLY A 217 20.43 -28.38 -62.32
CA GLY A 217 19.67 -27.81 -63.43
C GLY A 217 20.51 -27.62 -64.69
N LYS A 218 21.76 -27.15 -64.55
CA LYS A 218 22.71 -27.04 -65.67
C LYS A 218 23.05 -28.40 -66.29
N ALA A 219 23.31 -29.41 -65.47
CA ALA A 219 23.62 -30.76 -65.95
C ALA A 219 22.43 -31.37 -66.72
N VAL A 220 21.21 -31.20 -66.21
CA VAL A 220 19.99 -31.63 -66.91
C VAL A 220 19.82 -30.90 -68.24
N SER A 221 20.06 -29.59 -68.28
CA SER A 221 20.02 -28.80 -69.52
C SER A 221 21.03 -29.32 -70.57
N GLU A 222 22.23 -29.71 -70.14
CA GLU A 222 23.21 -30.34 -71.03
C GLU A 222 22.72 -31.69 -71.57
N VAL A 223 22.09 -32.52 -70.74
CA VAL A 223 21.50 -33.81 -71.16
C VAL A 223 20.41 -33.59 -72.21
N VAL A 224 19.50 -32.63 -72.01
CA VAL A 224 18.46 -32.27 -73.00
C VAL A 224 19.09 -31.86 -74.33
N GLY A 225 20.15 -31.05 -74.29
CA GLY A 225 20.91 -30.66 -75.48
C GLY A 225 21.52 -31.86 -76.22
N LYS A 226 22.09 -32.84 -75.49
CA LYS A 226 22.63 -34.07 -76.08
C LYS A 226 21.53 -34.97 -76.66
N MET A 227 20.39 -35.11 -75.98
CA MET A 227 19.24 -35.87 -76.49
C MET A 227 18.70 -35.28 -77.79
N THR A 228 18.65 -33.95 -77.88
CA THR A 228 18.25 -33.24 -79.11
C THR A 228 19.22 -33.56 -80.27
N ALA A 229 20.53 -33.52 -80.01
CA ALA A 229 21.54 -33.87 -81.01
C ALA A 229 21.47 -35.35 -81.44
N ILE A 230 21.21 -36.27 -80.51
CA ILE A 230 21.03 -37.70 -80.82
C ILE A 230 19.76 -37.92 -81.65
N ARG A 231 18.67 -37.21 -81.33
CA ARG A 231 17.42 -37.25 -82.10
C ARG A 231 17.64 -36.79 -83.54
N GLU A 232 18.33 -35.67 -83.73
CA GLU A 232 18.65 -35.14 -85.06
C GLU A 232 19.53 -36.11 -85.86
N ALA A 233 20.58 -36.67 -85.23
CA ALA A 233 21.44 -37.66 -85.86
C ALA A 233 20.67 -38.93 -86.25
N SER A 234 19.78 -39.42 -85.38
CA SER A 234 18.96 -40.62 -85.63
C SER A 234 17.94 -40.39 -86.75
N SER A 235 17.31 -39.21 -86.80
CA SER A 235 16.43 -38.82 -87.92
C SER A 235 17.17 -38.82 -89.25
N LYS A 236 18.39 -38.26 -89.27
CA LYS A 236 19.22 -38.25 -90.48
C LYS A 236 19.62 -39.66 -90.93
N ILE A 237 19.88 -40.57 -89.99
CA ILE A 237 20.13 -41.99 -90.29
C ILE A 237 18.87 -42.63 -90.87
N ALA A 238 17.68 -42.34 -90.33
CA ALA A 238 16.42 -42.85 -90.86
C ALA A 238 16.21 -42.42 -92.32
N ASP A 239 16.50 -41.16 -92.66
CA ASP A 239 16.44 -40.65 -94.04
C ASP A 239 17.43 -41.36 -94.97
N MET A 240 18.65 -41.63 -94.50
CA MET A 240 19.66 -42.40 -95.25
C MET A 240 19.20 -43.83 -95.49
N ILE A 241 18.58 -44.48 -94.50
CA ILE A 241 18.04 -45.84 -94.62
C ILE A 241 16.92 -45.88 -95.66
N GLY A 242 16.01 -44.89 -95.64
CA GLY A 242 14.97 -44.75 -96.66
C GLY A 242 15.56 -44.63 -98.08
N THR A 243 16.66 -43.90 -98.22
CA THR A 243 17.39 -43.79 -99.49
C THR A 243 18.02 -45.13 -99.91
N ILE A 244 18.60 -45.90 -98.98
CA ILE A 244 19.15 -47.24 -99.26
C ILE A 244 18.05 -48.20 -99.70
N GLU A 245 16.88 -48.19 -99.05
CA GLU A 245 15.74 -49.01 -99.46
C GLU A 245 15.27 -48.64 -100.88
N ALA A 246 15.21 -47.35 -101.22
CA ALA A 246 14.89 -46.89 -102.56
C ALA A 246 15.91 -47.37 -103.62
N ILE A 247 17.22 -47.32 -103.30
CA ILE A 247 18.28 -47.85 -104.19
C ILE A 247 18.16 -49.37 -104.36
N ALA A 248 17.91 -50.10 -103.27
CA ALA A 248 17.71 -51.55 -103.32
C ALA A 248 16.49 -51.92 -104.17
N PHE A 249 15.40 -51.17 -104.06
CA PHE A 249 14.22 -51.35 -104.90
C PHE A 249 14.50 -51.08 -106.39
N GLN A 250 15.19 -49.96 -106.70
CA GLN A 250 15.62 -49.66 -108.07
C GLN A 250 16.54 -50.73 -108.65
N THR A 251 17.49 -51.23 -107.86
CA THR A 251 18.42 -52.31 -108.24
C THR A 251 17.67 -53.61 -108.52
N ASN A 252 16.66 -53.95 -107.70
CA ASN A 252 15.79 -55.10 -107.92
C ASN A 252 14.99 -54.99 -109.21
N LEU A 253 14.48 -53.79 -109.56
CA LEU A 253 13.80 -53.55 -110.85
C LEU A 253 14.76 -53.65 -112.05
N LEU A 254 15.97 -53.09 -111.95
CA LEU A 254 17.01 -53.20 -112.98
C LEU A 254 17.42 -54.66 -113.22
N ALA A 255 17.62 -55.43 -112.14
CA ALA A 255 17.96 -56.84 -112.20
C ALA A 255 16.83 -57.68 -112.81
N LEU A 256 15.57 -57.37 -112.49
CA LEU A 256 14.42 -58.00 -113.15
C LEU A 256 14.40 -57.71 -114.66
N ASN A 257 14.61 -56.44 -115.07
CA ASN A 257 14.67 -56.08 -116.49
C ASN A 257 15.82 -56.81 -117.20
N ALA A 258 16.99 -56.91 -116.57
CA ALA A 258 18.13 -57.65 -117.11
C ALA A 258 17.86 -59.16 -117.24
N ALA A 259 17.18 -59.76 -116.26
CA ALA A 259 16.78 -61.17 -116.33
C ALA A 259 15.79 -61.43 -117.48
N VAL A 260 14.87 -60.50 -117.74
CA VAL A 260 13.92 -60.57 -118.87
C VAL A 260 14.67 -60.49 -120.21
N GLU A 261 15.59 -59.54 -120.36
CA GLU A 261 16.36 -59.39 -121.61
C GLU A 261 17.32 -60.58 -121.84
N ALA A 262 17.91 -61.11 -120.76
CA ALA A 262 18.72 -62.33 -120.82
C ALA A 262 17.91 -63.56 -121.25
N ALA A 263 16.67 -63.70 -120.78
CA ALA A 263 15.76 -64.74 -121.25
C ALA A 263 15.38 -64.56 -122.73
N ARG A 264 15.25 -63.31 -123.19
CA ARG A 264 14.97 -62.95 -124.58
C ARG A 264 16.12 -63.30 -125.53
N ALA A 265 17.35 -63.25 -125.07
CA ALA A 265 18.56 -63.62 -125.82
C ALA A 265 18.82 -65.14 -125.92
N GLY A 266 17.97 -65.98 -125.30
CA GLY A 266 18.06 -67.45 -125.39
C GLY A 266 19.36 -68.02 -124.83
N GLU A 267 19.98 -68.96 -125.55
CA GLU A 267 21.21 -69.66 -125.10
C GLU A 267 22.41 -68.71 -124.89
N HIS A 268 22.49 -67.59 -125.63
CA HIS A 268 23.56 -66.60 -125.48
C HIS A 268 23.41 -65.75 -124.21
N GLY A 269 22.22 -65.71 -123.60
CA GLY A 269 21.91 -64.92 -122.41
C GLY A 269 22.04 -65.67 -121.08
N ARG A 270 22.33 -66.99 -121.10
CA ARG A 270 22.35 -67.83 -119.88
C ARG A 270 23.26 -67.31 -118.77
N GLY A 271 24.46 -66.87 -119.10
CA GLY A 271 25.39 -66.29 -118.12
C GLY A 271 24.88 -65.00 -117.50
N PHE A 272 24.25 -64.13 -118.31
CA PHE A 272 23.64 -62.88 -117.84
C PHE A 272 22.40 -63.12 -116.97
N ALA A 273 21.61 -64.15 -117.27
CA ALA A 273 20.43 -64.51 -116.49
C ALA A 273 20.81 -64.91 -115.04
N VAL A 274 21.90 -65.67 -114.87
CA VAL A 274 22.40 -66.06 -113.53
C VAL A 274 22.84 -64.83 -112.75
N VAL A 275 23.64 -63.94 -113.36
CA VAL A 275 24.09 -62.70 -112.71
C VAL A 275 22.90 -61.81 -112.34
N ALA A 276 21.92 -61.66 -113.23
CA ALA A 276 20.71 -60.88 -112.95
C ALA A 276 19.90 -61.45 -111.77
N SER A 277 19.80 -62.79 -111.66
CA SER A 277 19.14 -63.43 -110.52
C SER A 277 19.88 -63.22 -109.20
N GLU A 278 21.21 -63.25 -109.21
CA GLU A 278 22.04 -63.03 -108.02
C GLU A 278 21.98 -61.56 -107.56
N VAL A 279 22.05 -60.61 -108.51
CA VAL A 279 21.89 -59.17 -108.22
C VAL A 279 20.51 -58.90 -107.64
N ARG A 280 19.46 -59.57 -108.16
CA ARG A 280 18.10 -59.45 -107.64
C ARG A 280 18.00 -59.97 -106.20
N ALA A 281 18.56 -61.14 -105.91
CA ALA A 281 18.57 -61.71 -104.57
C ALA A 281 19.34 -60.81 -103.59
N LEU A 282 20.47 -60.23 -104.02
CA LEU A 282 21.24 -59.27 -103.22
C LEU A 282 20.46 -57.98 -102.95
N ALA A 283 19.74 -57.46 -103.94
CA ALA A 283 18.90 -56.27 -103.80
C ALA A 283 17.74 -56.52 -102.81
N GLN A 284 17.09 -57.67 -102.88
CA GLN A 284 16.05 -58.06 -101.90
C GLN A 284 16.61 -58.20 -100.49
N ARG A 285 17.78 -58.83 -100.32
CA ARG A 285 18.48 -58.92 -99.03
C ARG A 285 18.84 -57.54 -98.48
N SER A 286 19.30 -56.63 -99.33
CA SER A 286 19.66 -55.26 -98.94
C SER A 286 18.43 -54.46 -98.51
N ALA A 287 17.29 -54.62 -99.19
CA ALA A 287 16.04 -53.97 -98.80
C ALA A 287 15.51 -54.48 -97.45
N THR A 288 15.59 -55.79 -97.20
CA THR A 288 15.21 -56.35 -95.89
C THR A 288 16.13 -55.84 -94.78
N ALA A 289 17.45 -55.86 -94.99
CA ALA A 289 18.39 -55.32 -94.02
C ALA A 289 18.16 -53.82 -93.74
N ALA A 290 17.86 -53.02 -94.78
CA ALA A 290 17.52 -51.62 -94.61
C ALA A 290 16.26 -51.43 -93.73
N ARG A 291 15.19 -52.21 -93.97
CA ARG A 291 13.99 -52.17 -93.13
C ARG A 291 14.26 -52.56 -91.67
N ASP A 292 15.06 -53.59 -91.44
CA ASP A 292 15.42 -54.03 -90.09
C ASP A 292 16.20 -52.93 -89.34
N ILE A 293 17.16 -52.28 -90.00
CA ILE A 293 17.90 -51.14 -89.42
C ILE A 293 16.93 -49.97 -89.18
N GLY A 294 16.03 -49.67 -90.12
CA GLY A 294 15.03 -48.62 -90.00
C GLY A 294 14.11 -48.81 -88.79
N ALA A 295 13.69 -50.05 -88.51
CA ALA A 295 12.91 -50.38 -87.33
C ALA A 295 13.66 -50.10 -86.03
N VAL A 296 14.95 -50.50 -85.93
CA VAL A 296 15.80 -50.24 -84.75
C VAL A 296 16.02 -48.73 -84.54
N ILE A 297 16.22 -47.97 -85.62
CA ILE A 297 16.37 -46.52 -85.55
C ILE A 297 15.05 -45.86 -85.12
N GLY A 298 13.90 -46.33 -85.61
CA GLY A 298 12.59 -45.87 -85.18
C GLY A 298 12.36 -46.05 -83.67
N VAL A 299 12.72 -47.21 -83.12
CA VAL A 299 12.70 -47.46 -81.67
C VAL A 299 13.65 -46.51 -80.93
N SER A 300 14.87 -46.32 -81.45
CA SER A 300 15.86 -45.44 -80.84
C SER A 300 15.39 -43.98 -80.77
N VAL A 301 14.71 -43.48 -81.81
CA VAL A 301 14.10 -42.13 -81.81
C VAL A 301 13.02 -42.02 -80.73
N ALA A 302 12.16 -43.03 -80.60
CA ALA A 302 11.10 -43.03 -79.59
C ALA A 302 11.65 -43.04 -78.15
N GLU A 303 12.71 -43.82 -77.89
CA GLU A 303 13.40 -43.86 -76.59
C GLU A 303 14.07 -42.51 -76.26
N VAL A 304 14.73 -41.88 -77.22
CA VAL A 304 15.34 -40.54 -77.04
C VAL A 304 14.27 -39.49 -76.75
N ASP A 305 13.11 -39.56 -77.39
CA ASP A 305 11.98 -38.68 -77.11
C ASP A 305 11.42 -38.87 -75.70
N GLY A 306 11.32 -40.11 -75.24
CA GLY A 306 10.97 -40.43 -73.85
C GLY A 306 12.00 -39.86 -72.87
N GLY A 307 13.29 -40.07 -73.14
CA GLY A 307 14.39 -39.54 -72.34
C GLY A 307 14.41 -38.01 -72.27
N SER A 308 14.16 -37.33 -73.40
CA SER A 308 14.07 -35.86 -73.44
C SER A 308 12.94 -35.34 -72.56
N LYS A 309 11.75 -35.95 -72.62
CA LYS A 309 10.62 -35.54 -71.77
C LYS A 309 10.90 -35.72 -70.28
N LEU A 310 11.56 -36.82 -69.90
CA LEU A 310 11.95 -37.06 -68.50
C LEU A 310 13.00 -36.04 -68.03
N ALA A 311 13.96 -35.70 -68.89
CA ALA A 311 14.96 -34.68 -68.59
C ALA A 311 14.32 -33.29 -68.45
N ASP A 312 13.38 -32.91 -69.31
CA ASP A 312 12.63 -31.64 -69.19
C ASP A 312 11.84 -31.58 -67.87
N GLN A 313 11.18 -32.67 -67.49
CA GLN A 313 10.48 -32.77 -66.19
C GLN A 313 11.44 -32.63 -65.01
N ALA A 314 12.62 -33.26 -65.07
CA ALA A 314 13.66 -33.12 -64.06
C ALA A 314 14.17 -31.66 -63.97
N GLY A 315 14.33 -30.97 -65.11
CA GLY A 315 14.74 -29.57 -65.16
C GLY A 315 13.70 -28.63 -64.53
N ALA A 316 12.42 -28.87 -64.80
CA ALA A 316 11.32 -28.14 -64.15
C ALA A 316 11.29 -28.39 -62.63
N ALA A 317 11.50 -29.63 -62.19
CA ALA A 317 11.59 -29.97 -60.77
C ALA A 317 12.75 -29.24 -60.07
N MET A 318 13.93 -29.15 -60.70
CA MET A 318 15.06 -28.37 -60.18
C MET A 318 14.74 -26.88 -60.02
N THR A 319 14.00 -26.29 -60.97
CA THR A 319 13.59 -24.88 -60.91
C THR A 319 12.62 -24.62 -59.74
N ASN A 320 11.67 -25.52 -59.52
CA ASN A 320 10.75 -25.45 -58.39
C ASN A 320 11.47 -25.63 -57.05
N LEU A 321 12.46 -26.52 -57.00
CA LEU A 321 13.32 -26.74 -55.84
C LEU A 321 14.10 -25.45 -55.50
N LEU A 322 14.70 -24.79 -56.50
CA LEU A 322 15.43 -23.53 -56.32
C LEU A 322 14.53 -22.42 -55.72
N THR A 323 13.30 -22.31 -56.22
CA THR A 323 12.30 -21.36 -55.71
C THR A 323 11.95 -21.66 -54.25
N SER A 324 11.82 -22.95 -53.90
CA SER A 324 11.48 -23.38 -52.55
C SER A 324 12.62 -23.10 -51.56
N ILE A 325 13.87 -23.35 -51.95
CA ILE A 325 15.05 -23.01 -51.15
C ILE A 325 15.16 -21.49 -50.94
N SER A 326 14.92 -20.70 -51.98
CA SER A 326 14.93 -19.24 -51.86
C SER A 326 13.87 -18.73 -50.87
N SER A 327 12.69 -19.37 -50.84
CA SER A 327 11.65 -19.06 -49.87
C SER A 327 12.10 -19.35 -48.43
N VAL A 328 12.73 -20.51 -48.19
CA VAL A 328 13.30 -20.86 -46.88
C VAL A 328 14.35 -19.83 -46.43
N ALA A 329 15.25 -19.41 -47.33
CA ALA A 329 16.24 -18.38 -47.03
C ALA A 329 15.59 -17.04 -46.64
N GLY A 330 14.49 -16.65 -47.30
CA GLY A 330 13.70 -15.48 -46.96
C GLY A 330 13.11 -15.55 -45.55
N VAL A 331 12.47 -16.67 -45.21
CA VAL A 331 11.90 -16.89 -43.85
C VAL A 331 12.98 -16.84 -42.78
N MET A 332 14.16 -17.41 -43.03
CA MET A 332 15.28 -17.33 -42.06
C MET A 332 15.81 -15.91 -41.88
N ALA A 333 15.79 -15.08 -42.93
CA ALA A 333 16.16 -13.68 -42.83
C ALA A 333 15.16 -12.89 -41.98
N GLU A 334 13.85 -13.14 -42.16
CA GLU A 334 12.79 -12.58 -41.31
C GLU A 334 12.96 -13.01 -39.84
N MET A 335 13.15 -14.31 -39.58
CA MET A 335 13.39 -14.82 -38.22
C MET A 335 14.61 -14.20 -37.54
N SER A 336 15.68 -13.93 -38.30
CA SER A 336 16.86 -13.23 -37.79
C SER A 336 16.56 -11.78 -37.44
N GLY A 337 15.71 -11.11 -38.23
CA GLY A 337 15.19 -9.78 -37.95
C GLY A 337 14.34 -9.74 -36.68
N ASP A 338 13.40 -10.68 -36.55
CA ASP A 338 12.53 -10.81 -35.38
C ASP A 338 13.32 -11.07 -34.10
N SER A 339 14.35 -11.93 -34.17
CA SER A 339 15.23 -12.21 -33.02
C SER A 339 16.01 -10.97 -32.56
N ARG A 340 16.37 -10.08 -33.50
CA ARG A 340 17.00 -8.79 -33.18
C ARG A 340 16.00 -7.82 -32.55
N SER A 341 14.76 -7.77 -33.06
CA SER A 341 13.68 -6.96 -32.49
C SER A 341 13.34 -7.40 -31.07
N GLN A 342 13.23 -8.71 -30.83
CA GLN A 342 13.04 -9.28 -29.49
C GLN A 342 14.13 -8.86 -28.52
N SER A 343 15.40 -8.80 -28.95
CA SER A 343 16.50 -8.35 -28.09
C SER A 343 16.29 -6.91 -27.59
N LEU A 344 15.80 -6.01 -28.45
CA LEU A 344 15.49 -4.63 -28.06
C LEU A 344 14.34 -4.54 -27.05
N VAL A 345 13.29 -5.34 -27.26
CA VAL A 345 12.15 -5.42 -26.31
C VAL A 345 12.59 -5.97 -24.96
N ILE A 346 13.52 -6.92 -24.95
CA ILE A 346 14.07 -7.48 -23.71
C ILE A 346 14.92 -6.46 -22.96
N ASP A 347 15.68 -5.60 -23.65
CA ASP A 347 16.41 -4.52 -22.99
C ASP A 347 15.46 -3.55 -22.25
N GLU A 348 14.30 -3.24 -22.84
CA GLU A 348 13.26 -2.42 -22.20
C GLU A 348 12.60 -3.13 -21.01
N LEU A 349 12.38 -4.45 -21.11
CA LEU A 349 11.91 -5.27 -19.99
C LEU A 349 12.91 -5.28 -18.83
N ASN A 350 14.21 -5.41 -19.10
CA ASN A 350 15.25 -5.35 -18.08
C ASN A 350 15.26 -4.00 -17.36
N GLN A 351 15.09 -2.90 -18.08
CA GLN A 351 14.96 -1.58 -17.46
C GLN A 351 13.71 -1.49 -16.57
N SER A 352 12.60 -2.06 -17.03
CA SER A 352 11.35 -2.09 -16.25
C SER A 352 11.47 -2.94 -14.98
N ILE A 353 12.18 -4.07 -15.04
CA ILE A 353 12.48 -4.92 -13.88
C ILE A 353 13.35 -4.15 -12.89
N GLY A 354 14.36 -3.40 -13.35
CA GLY A 354 15.17 -2.55 -12.49
C GLY A 354 14.34 -1.50 -11.73
N ASN A 355 13.41 -0.83 -12.42
CA ASN A 355 12.49 0.12 -11.77
C ASN A 355 11.59 -0.56 -10.72
N LEU A 356 11.11 -1.78 -11.00
CA LEU A 356 10.30 -2.54 -10.05
C LEU A 356 11.10 -3.01 -8.83
N ASP A 357 12.38 -3.36 -9.02
CA ASP A 357 13.30 -3.69 -7.93
C ASP A 357 13.53 -2.48 -7.02
N ASP A 358 13.84 -1.31 -7.60
CA ASP A 358 13.98 -0.05 -6.87
C ASP A 358 12.73 0.27 -6.03
N MET A 359 11.54 0.14 -6.62
CA MET A 359 10.27 0.32 -5.90
C MET A 359 10.05 -0.72 -4.80
N THR A 360 10.47 -1.97 -5.03
CA THR A 360 10.34 -3.06 -4.04
C THR A 360 11.25 -2.80 -2.84
N GLN A 361 12.49 -2.36 -3.07
CA GLN A 361 13.40 -1.94 -2.01
C GLN A 361 12.88 -0.71 -1.26
N GLN A 362 12.33 0.27 -1.97
CA GLN A 362 11.72 1.44 -1.34
C GLN A 362 10.50 1.06 -0.48
N ASN A 363 9.67 0.11 -0.93
CA ASN A 363 8.57 -0.41 -0.13
C ASN A 363 9.07 -1.11 1.14
N ALA A 364 10.14 -1.90 1.05
CA ALA A 364 10.74 -2.54 2.22
C ALA A 364 11.22 -1.50 3.24
N ALA A 365 11.91 -0.45 2.80
CA ALA A 365 12.33 0.65 3.66
C ALA A 365 11.13 1.38 4.29
N LEU A 366 10.08 1.67 3.51
CA LEU A 366 8.86 2.31 4.00
C LEU A 366 8.13 1.45 5.02
N VAL A 367 8.12 0.13 4.85
CA VAL A 367 7.53 -0.81 5.81
C VAL A 367 8.28 -0.78 7.14
N GLU A 368 9.62 -0.77 7.12
CA GLU A 368 10.43 -0.64 8.33
C GLU A 368 10.18 0.71 9.03
N GLU A 369 10.20 1.81 8.28
CA GLU A 369 9.94 3.15 8.81
C GLU A 369 8.54 3.26 9.42
N ALA A 370 7.51 2.76 8.73
CA ALA A 370 6.14 2.80 9.21
C ALA A 370 5.92 1.88 10.41
N ALA A 371 6.63 0.74 10.50
CA ALA A 371 6.57 -0.14 11.66
C ALA A 371 7.19 0.54 12.90
N ALA A 372 8.34 1.20 12.72
CA ALA A 372 8.98 1.99 13.79
C ALA A 372 8.14 3.20 14.21
N ALA A 373 7.47 3.87 13.27
CA ALA A 373 6.56 4.97 13.55
C ALA A 373 5.33 4.49 14.33
N ALA A 374 4.72 3.39 13.91
CA ALA A 374 3.59 2.77 14.60
C ALA A 374 3.97 2.41 16.03
N GLU A 375 5.09 1.70 16.26
CA GLU A 375 5.52 1.32 17.60
C GLU A 375 5.74 2.55 18.52
N ASN A 376 6.31 3.63 17.99
CA ASN A 376 6.47 4.87 18.75
C ASN A 376 5.12 5.50 19.12
N VAL A 377 4.15 5.52 18.21
CA VAL A 377 2.80 6.03 18.48
C VAL A 377 2.08 5.15 19.52
N HIS A 378 2.22 3.83 19.42
CA HIS A 378 1.65 2.88 20.38
C HIS A 378 2.18 3.16 21.79
N ARG A 379 3.51 3.24 21.94
CA ARG A 379 4.14 3.56 23.24
C ARG A 379 3.69 4.90 23.81
N ARG A 380 3.52 5.93 22.97
CA ARG A 380 3.02 7.24 23.42
C ARG A 380 1.56 7.20 23.87
N ALA A 381 0.72 6.41 23.22
CA ALA A 381 -0.67 6.20 23.64
C ALA A 381 -0.74 5.45 24.98
N ASP A 382 0.10 4.43 25.16
CA ASP A 382 0.22 3.69 26.42
C ASP A 382 0.74 4.58 27.57
N GLU A 383 1.76 5.41 27.31
CA GLU A 383 2.24 6.42 28.27
C GLU A 383 1.11 7.39 28.67
N LEU A 384 0.34 7.90 27.71
CA LEU A 384 -0.78 8.81 27.97
C LEU A 384 -1.89 8.14 28.78
N SER A 385 -2.24 6.89 28.42
CA SER A 385 -3.21 6.07 29.14
C SER A 385 -2.78 5.83 30.59
N SER A 386 -1.50 5.50 30.82
CA SER A 386 -0.93 5.30 32.16
C SER A 386 -0.99 6.57 33.02
N VAL A 387 -0.65 7.73 32.45
CA VAL A 387 -0.70 9.02 33.16
C VAL A 387 -2.12 9.36 33.61
N VAL A 388 -3.12 9.09 32.77
CA VAL A 388 -4.52 9.39 33.12
C VAL A 388 -5.18 8.32 33.97
N GLN A 389 -4.59 7.12 34.09
CA GLN A 389 -5.12 6.00 34.88
C GLN A 389 -5.14 6.29 36.39
N VAL A 390 -4.33 7.24 36.86
CA VAL A 390 -4.33 7.71 38.26
C VAL A 390 -5.67 8.37 38.61
N PHE A 391 -6.37 8.95 37.62
CA PHE A 391 -7.64 9.61 37.85
C PHE A 391 -8.80 8.61 37.87
N LYS A 392 -9.55 8.57 38.97
CA LYS A 392 -10.77 7.76 39.09
C LYS A 392 -11.96 8.54 38.54
N LEU A 393 -12.62 7.96 37.56
CA LEU A 393 -13.86 8.49 36.99
C LEU A 393 -15.06 7.81 37.63
N SER A 394 -16.17 8.54 37.80
CA SER A 394 -17.46 7.90 38.09
C SER A 394 -17.85 7.06 36.88
N ARG A 395 -18.05 5.76 37.09
CA ARG A 395 -18.45 4.83 36.03
C ARG A 395 -19.79 5.19 35.42
#